data_AF-A0A961YXD4-F1
#
_entry.id   AF-A0A961YXD4-F1
#
_cell.length_a   1.000
_cell.length_b   1.000
_cell.length_c   1.000
_cell.angle_alpha   90.00
_cell.angle_beta   90.00
_cell.angle_gamma   90.00
#
_symmetry.space_group_name_H-M   'P 1'
#
loop_
_entity.id
_entity.type
_entity.pdbx_description
1 polymer ?
#
loop_
_entity_poly.entity_id
_entity_poly.type
_entity_poly.pdbx_seq_one_letter_code
_entity_poly.pdbx_strand_id
1 'polypeptide(L)'
;MRRHSLGALVAAGLLAGGLSTGASAADLGGNCCADLEERIAELEATTARKGNRKVSLTISGWVAEQVVWWDDGVESNAYITGTGTTLASHFKLTGQATIAPGYQAGYVIHVETQTADPFAVNANNDDATLNPSVSLLQSYWFINSDRMGKLSVGQLSHASDNTAILVDGSGSLVPANWLMIEGAGFGLRVSSIGISGLGSINLGGLQTGIGWGAGVGHCQHISAGIAADCNGVPLNAVRYDSPTFGGFSVSASWGEDDFWDVAARYAGEFN
;
A
#
# COMPACT_ATOMS: atom_id res chain seq x y z
N MET A 1 6.64 -25.04 55.45
CA MET A 1 5.35 -25.69 55.82
C MET A 1 4.31 -25.34 54.77
N ARG A 2 3.61 -26.37 54.23
CA ARG A 2 2.39 -26.38 53.37
C ARG A 2 2.48 -25.66 52.01
N ARG A 3 2.63 -26.33 50.86
CA ARG A 3 1.78 -27.31 50.10
C ARG A 3 0.45 -26.75 49.59
N HIS A 4 0.33 -26.59 48.26
CA HIS A 4 -0.81 -26.87 47.34
C HIS A 4 -0.27 -26.68 45.90
N SER A 5 -0.66 -27.36 44.82
CA SER A 5 -1.08 -28.74 44.50
C SER A 5 -1.14 -28.80 42.97
N LEU A 6 -0.57 -29.85 42.37
CA LEU A 6 -0.61 -30.14 40.93
C LEU A 6 -1.99 -30.65 40.48
N GLY A 7 -2.34 -30.34 39.23
CA GLY A 7 -3.26 -31.10 38.36
C GLY A 7 -3.10 -30.56 36.93
N ALA A 8 -2.30 -31.17 36.05
CA ALA A 8 -2.52 -32.40 35.27
C ALA A 8 -3.15 -32.11 33.89
N LEU A 9 -2.36 -32.28 32.81
CA LEU A 9 -2.61 -33.26 31.74
C LEU A 9 -1.52 -33.17 30.66
N VAL A 10 -0.69 -34.21 30.61
CA VAL A 10 0.19 -34.59 29.50
C VAL A 10 -0.38 -35.90 28.95
N ALA A 11 -0.58 -35.96 27.64
CA ALA A 11 -0.76 -37.22 26.92
C ALA A 11 -0.04 -37.12 25.57
N ALA A 12 1.24 -37.46 25.58
CA ALA A 12 2.01 -37.79 24.39
C ALA A 12 1.94 -39.32 24.20
N GLY A 13 1.31 -39.77 23.12
CA GLY A 13 1.22 -41.17 22.74
C GLY A 13 2.02 -41.43 21.47
N LEU A 14 3.16 -42.10 21.63
CA LEU A 14 3.96 -42.73 20.58
C LEU A 14 3.19 -43.87 19.91
N LEU A 15 3.12 -43.87 18.58
CA LEU A 15 3.01 -45.07 17.76
C LEU A 15 3.90 -44.92 16.52
N ALA A 16 5.15 -45.35 16.65
CA ALA A 16 5.98 -45.74 15.52
C ALA A 16 5.90 -47.26 15.38
N GLY A 17 5.64 -47.75 14.16
CA GLY A 17 5.89 -49.14 13.80
C GLY A 17 4.75 -49.83 13.06
N GLY A 18 4.98 -50.09 11.77
CA GLY A 18 4.36 -51.21 11.06
C GLY A 18 3.15 -50.86 10.21
N LEU A 19 3.40 -50.62 8.91
CA LEU A 19 2.57 -51.08 7.79
C LEU A 19 3.41 -50.93 6.50
N SER A 20 4.43 -51.78 6.40
CA SER A 20 5.01 -52.18 5.13
C SER A 20 3.98 -53.05 4.41
N THR A 21 3.21 -52.46 3.49
CA THR A 21 2.34 -53.20 2.58
C THR A 21 2.54 -52.70 1.15
N GLY A 22 3.22 -53.52 0.35
CA GLY A 22 3.03 -53.60 -1.10
C GLY A 22 3.66 -52.51 -1.94
N ALA A 23 4.96 -52.64 -2.23
CA ALA A 23 5.44 -52.30 -3.56
C ALA A 23 4.91 -53.39 -4.52
N SER A 24 3.76 -53.15 -5.14
CA SER A 24 3.39 -53.91 -6.33
C SER A 24 4.25 -53.40 -7.48
N ALA A 25 5.31 -54.13 -7.79
CA ALA A 25 5.87 -54.13 -9.12
C ALA A 25 4.77 -54.65 -10.06
N ALA A 26 4.01 -53.73 -10.64
CA ALA A 26 3.24 -54.04 -11.83
C ALA A 26 4.27 -54.24 -12.95
N ASP A 27 4.40 -55.51 -13.31
CA ASP A 27 4.98 -56.03 -14.54
C ASP A 27 4.80 -55.05 -15.72
N LEU A 28 5.88 -54.38 -16.13
CA LEU A 28 5.94 -53.56 -17.35
C LEU A 28 6.18 -54.45 -18.58
N GLY A 29 5.42 -55.54 -18.67
CA GLY A 29 5.24 -56.33 -19.87
C GLY A 29 4.33 -55.60 -20.87
N GLY A 30 4.92 -54.67 -21.64
CA GLY A 30 4.39 -54.26 -22.95
C GLY A 30 3.34 -53.14 -22.97
N ASN A 31 3.72 -51.91 -22.63
CA ASN A 31 3.16 -50.69 -23.28
C ASN A 31 3.89 -49.37 -22.90
N CYS A 32 5.19 -49.45 -22.57
CA CYS A 32 5.96 -48.35 -21.96
C CYS A 32 5.91 -47.02 -22.76
N CYS A 33 5.79 -47.06 -24.09
CA CYS A 33 5.83 -45.85 -24.91
C CYS A 33 4.43 -45.37 -25.35
N ALA A 34 3.45 -46.25 -25.51
CA ALA A 34 2.10 -45.85 -25.94
C ALA A 34 1.30 -45.19 -24.81
N ASP A 35 1.44 -45.70 -23.57
CA ASP A 35 0.82 -45.11 -22.38
C ASP A 35 1.45 -43.74 -22.05
N LEU A 36 2.74 -43.54 -22.34
CA LEU A 36 3.39 -42.24 -22.18
C LEU A 36 2.89 -41.21 -23.20
N GLU A 37 2.79 -41.58 -24.47
CA GLU A 37 2.28 -40.66 -25.52
C GLU A 37 0.80 -40.32 -25.29
N GLU A 38 -0.02 -41.27 -24.84
CA GLU A 38 -1.42 -41.02 -24.49
C GLU A 38 -1.55 -40.12 -23.26
N ARG A 39 -0.73 -40.33 -22.22
CA ARG A 39 -0.68 -39.45 -21.04
C ARG A 39 -0.07 -38.08 -21.35
N ILE A 40 0.87 -37.98 -22.29
CA ILE A 40 1.39 -36.71 -22.79
C ILE A 40 0.30 -35.97 -23.55
N ALA A 41 -0.42 -36.63 -24.46
CA ALA A 41 -1.54 -36.03 -25.19
C ALA A 41 -2.68 -35.59 -24.25
N GLU A 42 -2.97 -36.38 -23.21
CA GLU A 42 -3.93 -36.00 -22.17
C GLU A 42 -3.41 -34.81 -21.33
N LEU A 43 -2.12 -34.79 -20.97
CA LEU A 43 -1.49 -33.68 -20.25
C LEU A 43 -1.41 -32.42 -21.10
N GLU A 44 -1.14 -32.52 -22.39
CA GLU A 44 -1.13 -31.40 -23.34
C GLU A 44 -2.56 -30.89 -23.58
N ALA A 45 -3.54 -31.78 -23.76
CA ALA A 45 -4.95 -31.40 -23.89
C ALA A 45 -5.51 -30.81 -22.59
N THR A 46 -5.12 -31.33 -21.42
CA THR A 46 -5.51 -30.76 -20.13
C THR A 46 -4.77 -29.48 -19.83
N THR A 47 -3.50 -29.32 -20.22
CA THR A 47 -2.73 -28.06 -20.06
C THR A 47 -3.26 -26.98 -21.00
N ALA A 48 -3.55 -27.31 -22.25
CA ALA A 48 -4.17 -26.42 -23.23
C ALA A 48 -5.59 -26.00 -22.79
N ARG A 49 -6.37 -26.90 -22.16
CA ARG A 49 -7.70 -26.56 -21.61
C ARG A 49 -7.65 -25.84 -20.26
N LYS A 50 -6.64 -26.11 -19.42
CA LYS A 50 -6.58 -25.59 -18.04
C LYS A 50 -5.81 -24.29 -17.89
N GLY A 51 -5.03 -23.89 -18.90
CA GLY A 51 -4.18 -22.71 -18.81
C GLY A 51 -3.14 -22.84 -17.68
N ASN A 52 -2.33 -21.79 -17.49
CA ASN A 52 -1.32 -21.75 -16.43
C ASN A 52 -2.00 -21.69 -15.04
N ARG A 53 -2.17 -22.84 -14.38
CA ARG A 53 -2.77 -22.95 -13.03
C ARG A 53 -1.85 -22.53 -11.88
N LYS A 54 -0.58 -22.22 -12.17
CA LYS A 54 0.39 -21.78 -11.18
C LYS A 54 0.51 -20.27 -11.29
N VAL A 55 -0.23 -19.58 -10.43
CA VAL A 55 -0.08 -18.15 -10.22
C VAL A 55 0.92 -17.96 -9.07
N SER A 56 1.89 -17.05 -9.22
CA SER A 56 2.76 -16.71 -8.10
C SER A 56 1.95 -16.00 -7.00
N LEU A 57 2.35 -16.19 -5.75
CA LEU A 57 1.92 -15.34 -4.65
C LEU A 57 3.19 -14.86 -3.95
N THR A 58 3.36 -13.55 -3.93
CA THR A 58 4.41 -12.87 -3.20
C THR A 58 3.74 -12.01 -2.14
N ILE A 59 4.19 -12.16 -0.90
CA ILE A 59 3.81 -11.32 0.22
C ILE A 59 5.00 -10.40 0.49
N SER A 60 4.73 -9.09 0.53
CA SER A 60 5.71 -8.04 0.83
C SER A 60 5.07 -6.98 1.72
N GLY A 61 5.83 -6.05 2.26
CA GLY A 61 5.32 -4.97 3.09
C GLY A 61 6.33 -4.51 4.12
N TRP A 62 5.89 -3.63 5.02
CA TRP A 62 6.70 -3.11 6.11
C TRP A 62 5.83 -2.72 7.31
N VAL A 63 6.51 -2.47 8.42
CA VAL A 63 5.94 -1.85 9.61
C VAL A 63 6.57 -0.47 9.74
N ALA A 64 5.73 0.56 9.87
CA ALA A 64 6.13 1.95 10.01
C ALA A 64 5.40 2.56 11.21
N GLU A 65 6.18 2.93 12.22
CA GLU A 65 5.74 3.57 13.46
C GLU A 65 6.72 4.69 13.78
N GLN A 66 6.25 5.71 14.48
CA GLN A 66 7.06 6.88 14.80
C GLN A 66 6.67 7.51 16.13
N VAL A 67 7.55 8.39 16.59
CA VAL A 67 7.34 9.22 17.79
C VAL A 67 7.23 10.67 17.32
N VAL A 68 6.07 11.27 17.56
CA VAL A 68 5.78 12.66 17.21
C VAL A 68 5.80 13.49 18.48
N TRP A 69 6.72 14.46 18.56
CA TRP A 69 6.74 15.45 19.63
C TRP A 69 6.11 16.75 19.14
N TRP A 70 5.32 17.39 20.01
CA TRP A 70 4.68 18.67 19.72
C TRP A 70 4.72 19.60 20.93
N ASP A 71 4.65 20.89 20.63
CA ASP A 71 4.54 21.99 21.58
C ASP A 71 3.71 23.10 20.93
N ASP A 72 2.58 23.44 21.55
CA ASP A 72 1.68 24.50 21.06
C ASP A 72 1.86 25.84 21.81
N GLY A 73 2.87 25.92 22.68
CA GLY A 73 3.17 27.07 23.53
C GLY A 73 2.34 27.16 24.82
N VAL A 74 1.39 26.24 25.03
CA VAL A 74 0.62 26.07 26.27
C VAL A 74 0.85 24.68 26.86
N GLU A 75 0.84 23.66 26.00
CA GLU A 75 1.11 22.26 26.33
C GLU A 75 2.14 21.69 25.35
N SER A 76 2.89 20.69 25.82
CA SER A 76 3.80 19.89 25.01
C SER A 76 3.69 18.42 25.40
N ASN A 77 3.68 17.52 24.42
CA ASN A 77 3.64 16.08 24.66
C ASN A 77 4.32 15.31 23.52
N ALA A 78 4.45 13.99 23.69
CA ALA A 78 4.93 13.09 22.65
C ALA A 78 3.94 11.92 22.48
N TYR A 79 3.60 11.62 21.23
CA TYR A 79 2.71 10.54 20.85
C TYR A 79 3.44 9.48 20.03
N ILE A 80 2.91 8.27 20.05
CA ILE A 80 3.35 7.17 19.19
C ILE A 80 2.24 6.96 18.17
N THR A 81 2.57 7.10 16.89
CA THR A 81 1.61 6.98 15.79
C THR A 81 2.18 6.12 14.67
N GLY A 82 1.32 5.68 13.76
CA GLY A 82 1.77 5.26 12.43
C GLY A 82 2.29 6.45 11.62
N THR A 83 2.61 6.21 10.34
CA THR A 83 3.10 7.21 9.37
C THR A 83 2.00 7.77 8.45
N GLY A 84 0.74 7.44 8.73
CA GLY A 84 -0.41 7.88 7.93
C GLY A 84 -0.62 7.07 6.65
N THR A 85 -1.76 7.27 6.01
CA THR A 85 -2.16 6.57 4.77
C THR A 85 -1.15 6.81 3.65
N THR A 86 -0.99 5.83 2.75
CA THR A 86 0.00 5.72 1.66
C THR A 86 1.41 5.29 2.09
N LEU A 87 1.76 5.43 3.38
CA LEU A 87 3.02 4.94 3.97
C LEU A 87 2.82 4.07 5.21
N ALA A 88 1.57 3.83 5.62
CA ALA A 88 1.25 3.11 6.83
C ALA A 88 1.88 1.70 6.83
N SER A 89 2.02 1.13 8.02
CA SER A 89 2.25 -0.31 8.19
C SER A 89 1.31 -1.10 7.28
N HIS A 90 1.84 -2.02 6.49
CA HIS A 90 1.04 -2.71 5.48
C HIS A 90 1.63 -4.04 5.04
N PHE A 91 0.80 -4.78 4.31
CA PHE A 91 1.25 -5.88 3.49
C PHE A 91 0.61 -5.84 2.10
N LYS A 92 1.34 -6.37 1.13
CA LYS A 92 0.98 -6.41 -0.27
C LYS A 92 1.07 -7.84 -0.77
N LEU A 93 -0.04 -8.33 -1.31
CA LEU A 93 -0.16 -9.61 -1.99
C LEU A 93 -0.12 -9.35 -3.48
N THR A 94 0.89 -9.87 -4.16
CA THR A 94 1.02 -9.76 -5.61
C THR A 94 1.16 -11.13 -6.24
N GLY A 95 0.61 -11.29 -7.42
CA GLY A 95 0.79 -12.51 -8.19
C GLY A 95 0.71 -12.26 -9.67
N GLN A 96 1.40 -13.09 -10.44
CA GLN A 96 1.36 -13.04 -11.90
C GLN A 96 1.57 -14.42 -12.51
N ALA A 97 1.14 -14.56 -13.75
CA ALA A 97 1.30 -15.76 -14.56
C ALA A 97 1.44 -15.37 -16.03
N THR A 98 2.30 -16.07 -16.75
CA THR A 98 2.31 -16.03 -18.23
C THR A 98 1.02 -16.66 -18.75
N ILE A 99 0.29 -15.92 -19.58
CA ILE A 99 -0.99 -16.35 -20.17
C ILE A 99 -0.89 -16.69 -21.65
N ALA A 100 0.09 -16.11 -22.35
CA ALA A 100 0.45 -16.42 -23.73
C ALA A 100 1.90 -15.95 -24.01
N PRO A 101 2.55 -16.36 -25.11
CA PRO A 101 3.86 -15.83 -25.48
C PRO A 101 3.85 -14.30 -25.55
N GLY A 102 4.68 -13.65 -24.73
CA GLY A 102 4.76 -12.20 -24.63
C GLY A 102 3.61 -11.52 -23.87
N TYR A 103 2.77 -12.27 -23.16
CA TYR A 103 1.67 -11.75 -22.34
C TYR A 103 1.66 -12.37 -20.93
N GLN A 104 1.48 -11.51 -19.93
CA GLN A 104 1.34 -11.87 -18.52
C GLN A 104 0.06 -11.25 -17.96
N ALA A 105 -0.61 -11.95 -17.07
CA ALA A 105 -1.68 -11.38 -16.26
C ALA A 105 -1.27 -11.45 -14.79
N GLY A 106 -1.69 -10.47 -14.01
CA GLY A 106 -1.40 -10.43 -12.59
C GLY A 106 -2.36 -9.57 -11.79
N TYR A 107 -2.13 -9.53 -10.49
CA TYR A 107 -2.94 -8.79 -9.54
C TYR A 107 -2.09 -8.19 -8.43
N VAL A 108 -2.66 -7.18 -7.79
CA VAL A 108 -2.13 -6.52 -6.61
C VAL A 108 -3.27 -6.29 -5.63
N ILE A 109 -3.07 -6.72 -4.38
CA ILE A 109 -3.88 -6.34 -3.24
C ILE A 109 -2.93 -5.74 -2.21
N HIS A 110 -3.11 -4.47 -1.89
CA HIS A 110 -2.30 -3.72 -0.93
C HIS A 110 -3.21 -3.31 0.23
N VAL A 111 -2.98 -3.92 1.39
CA VAL A 111 -3.76 -3.70 2.61
C VAL A 111 -2.93 -2.90 3.59
N GLU A 112 -3.40 -1.71 3.94
CA GLU A 112 -2.84 -0.90 5.01
C GLU A 112 -3.49 -1.28 6.35
N THR A 113 -2.66 -1.34 7.38
CA THR A 113 -3.05 -1.56 8.76
C THR A 113 -2.71 -0.31 9.56
N GLN A 114 -3.72 0.45 9.94
CA GLN A 114 -3.58 1.78 10.54
C GLN A 114 -3.84 1.74 12.05
N THR A 115 -3.03 2.48 12.79
CA THR A 115 -3.16 2.79 14.22
C THR A 115 -3.56 4.27 14.36
N ALA A 116 -3.12 4.96 15.42
CA ALA A 116 -3.26 6.42 15.51
C ALA A 116 -2.62 7.10 14.29
N ASP A 117 -3.34 8.04 13.68
CA ASP A 117 -2.94 8.73 12.46
C ASP A 117 -2.26 10.06 12.80
N PRO A 118 -1.01 10.31 12.33
CA PRO A 118 -0.24 11.50 12.67
C PRO A 118 -0.87 12.80 12.18
N PHE A 119 -1.87 12.74 11.30
CA PHE A 119 -2.64 13.88 10.81
C PHE A 119 -3.97 14.08 11.54
N ALA A 120 -4.46 13.08 12.29
CA ALA A 120 -5.69 13.21 13.11
C ALA A 120 -5.43 13.49 14.58
N VAL A 121 -4.31 13.00 15.13
CA VAL A 121 -3.97 13.22 16.54
C VAL A 121 -3.90 14.70 16.86
N ASN A 122 -4.28 15.05 18.09
CA ASN A 122 -4.32 16.42 18.57
C ASN A 122 -4.14 16.46 20.09
N ALA A 123 -4.05 17.68 20.64
CA ALA A 123 -3.82 17.90 22.08
C ALA A 123 -4.84 17.21 23.01
N ASN A 124 -6.03 16.85 22.52
CA ASN A 124 -7.09 16.23 23.32
C ASN A 124 -7.36 14.77 22.98
N ASN A 125 -6.72 14.22 21.93
CA ASN A 125 -6.93 12.85 21.48
C ASN A 125 -5.68 12.32 20.77
N ASP A 126 -4.98 11.40 21.43
CA ASP A 126 -3.77 10.72 20.97
C ASP A 126 -4.05 9.41 20.22
N ASP A 127 -5.30 8.92 20.23
CA ASP A 127 -5.74 7.71 19.54
C ASP A 127 -6.59 8.00 18.28
N ALA A 128 -6.53 9.23 17.76
CA ALA A 128 -7.35 9.65 16.62
C ALA A 128 -6.93 8.95 15.31
N THR A 129 -7.90 8.58 14.47
CA THR A 129 -7.66 7.93 13.17
C THR A 129 -8.39 8.64 12.04
N LEU A 130 -7.82 8.65 10.83
CA LEU A 130 -8.48 9.17 9.62
C LEU A 130 -9.20 8.08 8.81
N ASN A 131 -8.73 6.84 8.89
CA ASN A 131 -9.27 5.71 8.15
C ASN A 131 -9.56 4.53 9.09
N PRO A 132 -10.30 3.51 8.61
CA PRO A 132 -10.43 2.26 9.32
C PRO A 132 -9.07 1.61 9.58
N SER A 133 -8.95 0.86 10.69
CA SER A 133 -7.71 0.18 11.08
C SER A 133 -7.19 -0.82 10.04
N VAL A 134 -8.05 -1.28 9.12
CA VAL A 134 -7.66 -2.08 7.97
C VAL A 134 -8.37 -1.52 6.74
N SER A 135 -7.60 -1.09 5.74
CA SER A 135 -8.11 -0.49 4.51
C SER A 135 -7.31 -0.95 3.29
N LEU A 136 -7.91 -0.84 2.10
CA LEU A 136 -7.24 -1.13 0.84
C LEU A 136 -6.63 0.16 0.29
N LEU A 137 -5.32 0.17 0.09
CA LEU A 137 -4.67 1.24 -0.66
C LEU A 137 -4.76 0.97 -2.18
N GLN A 138 -4.45 -0.26 -2.61
CA GLN A 138 -4.56 -0.68 -4.01
C GLN A 138 -5.24 -2.04 -4.11
N SER A 139 -6.07 -2.21 -5.14
CA SER A 139 -6.72 -3.48 -5.47
C SER A 139 -7.04 -3.52 -6.95
N TYR A 140 -6.19 -4.18 -7.74
CA TYR A 140 -6.34 -4.18 -9.19
C TYR A 140 -5.75 -5.43 -9.83
N TRP A 141 -6.19 -5.72 -11.05
CA TRP A 141 -5.56 -6.70 -11.94
C TRP A 141 -4.96 -6.00 -13.15
N PHE A 142 -4.06 -6.69 -13.84
CA PHE A 142 -3.44 -6.17 -15.06
C PHE A 142 -3.18 -7.27 -16.09
N ILE A 143 -3.10 -6.85 -17.34
CA ILE A 143 -2.49 -7.61 -18.44
C ILE A 143 -1.30 -6.80 -18.94
N ASN A 144 -0.14 -7.44 -19.00
CA ASN A 144 1.09 -6.86 -19.52
C ASN A 144 1.48 -7.57 -20.82
N SER A 145 1.90 -6.80 -21.81
CA SER A 145 2.47 -7.25 -23.07
C SER A 145 3.89 -6.72 -23.24
N ASP A 146 4.81 -7.57 -23.66
CA ASP A 146 6.20 -7.18 -23.92
C ASP A 146 6.31 -6.12 -25.04
N ARG A 147 5.30 -6.01 -25.91
CA ARG A 147 5.28 -5.09 -27.06
C ARG A 147 4.31 -3.93 -26.91
N MET A 148 3.21 -4.14 -26.18
CA MET A 148 2.14 -3.14 -26.09
C MET A 148 2.09 -2.45 -24.73
N GLY A 149 2.87 -2.87 -23.74
CA GLY A 149 2.85 -2.30 -22.40
C GLY A 149 1.77 -2.92 -21.52
N LYS A 150 1.34 -2.20 -20.49
CA LYS A 150 0.50 -2.73 -19.41
C LYS A 150 -0.84 -2.01 -19.33
N LEU A 151 -1.92 -2.78 -19.29
CA LEU A 151 -3.26 -2.29 -18.97
C LEU A 151 -3.63 -2.79 -17.57
N SER A 152 -4.04 -1.88 -16.69
CA SER A 152 -4.45 -2.18 -15.30
C SER A 152 -5.85 -1.66 -15.03
N VAL A 153 -6.63 -2.39 -14.23
CA VAL A 153 -8.02 -2.04 -13.90
C VAL A 153 -8.30 -2.33 -12.43
N GLY A 154 -8.79 -1.34 -11.69
CA GLY A 154 -9.18 -1.46 -10.28
C GLY A 154 -8.90 -0.17 -9.51
N GLN A 155 -8.62 -0.27 -8.22
CA GLN A 155 -8.13 0.83 -7.40
C GLN A 155 -6.61 0.89 -7.48
N LEU A 156 -6.06 1.92 -8.13
CA LEU A 156 -4.62 2.09 -8.36
C LEU A 156 -4.21 3.56 -8.50
N SER A 157 -2.91 3.79 -8.43
CA SER A 157 -2.29 5.09 -8.74
C SER A 157 -2.52 5.46 -10.20
N HIS A 158 -3.06 6.65 -10.46
CA HIS A 158 -3.23 7.21 -11.81
C HIS A 158 -1.89 7.71 -12.38
N ALA A 159 -1.86 8.13 -13.64
CA ALA A 159 -0.66 8.34 -14.43
C ALA A 159 0.25 9.44 -13.87
N SER A 160 -0.33 10.54 -13.41
CA SER A 160 0.36 11.67 -12.79
C SER A 160 0.74 11.44 -11.33
N ASP A 161 0.10 10.48 -10.66
CA ASP A 161 0.38 10.14 -9.27
C ASP A 161 1.88 9.81 -9.11
N ASN A 162 2.52 10.44 -8.14
CA ASN A 162 3.93 10.26 -7.81
C ASN A 162 4.91 10.50 -8.97
N THR A 163 4.53 11.29 -10.00
CA THR A 163 5.44 11.61 -11.13
C THR A 163 6.65 12.44 -10.73
N ALA A 164 6.50 13.30 -9.71
CA ALA A 164 7.56 14.14 -9.16
C ALA A 164 8.18 13.56 -7.87
N ILE A 165 7.80 12.35 -7.46
CA ILE A 165 8.36 11.70 -6.29
C ILE A 165 9.80 11.23 -6.58
N LEU A 166 10.70 11.44 -5.61
CA LEU A 166 12.12 11.08 -5.60
C LEU A 166 13.00 11.84 -6.61
N VAL A 167 12.50 12.86 -7.28
CA VAL A 167 13.30 13.69 -8.21
C VAL A 167 14.35 14.54 -7.50
N ASP A 168 14.20 14.77 -6.21
CA ASP A 168 15.13 15.53 -5.36
C ASP A 168 16.31 14.69 -4.85
N GLY A 169 16.25 13.36 -4.99
CA GLY A 169 17.30 12.43 -4.58
C GLY A 169 17.55 12.36 -3.06
N SER A 170 16.70 12.98 -2.24
CA SER A 170 16.91 13.07 -0.79
C SER A 170 16.58 11.76 -0.06
N GLY A 171 15.73 10.92 -0.65
CA GLY A 171 15.19 9.72 -0.02
C GLY A 171 14.19 9.99 1.11
N SER A 172 13.81 11.25 1.34
CA SER A 172 12.90 11.64 2.44
C SER A 172 11.49 11.07 2.30
N LEU A 173 11.09 10.70 1.09
CA LEU A 173 9.76 10.15 0.80
C LEU A 173 9.54 8.74 1.38
N VAL A 174 10.61 8.04 1.77
CA VAL A 174 10.51 6.72 2.41
C VAL A 174 9.98 6.85 3.85
N PRO A 175 10.51 7.75 4.70
CA PRO A 175 9.93 7.98 6.02
C PRO A 175 8.71 8.92 6.02
N ALA A 176 8.61 9.86 5.08
CA ALA A 176 7.50 10.83 5.03
C ALA A 176 7.26 11.33 3.60
N ASN A 177 6.15 10.92 2.99
CA ASN A 177 5.77 11.34 1.64
C ASN A 177 4.80 12.52 1.61
N TRP A 178 4.27 12.91 2.76
CA TRP A 178 3.37 14.05 2.88
C TRP A 178 4.16 15.33 3.16
N LEU A 179 3.86 16.38 2.40
CA LEU A 179 4.55 17.68 2.47
C LEU A 179 4.16 18.49 3.72
N MET A 180 3.02 18.20 4.36
CA MET A 180 2.75 18.79 5.66
C MET A 180 3.58 18.09 6.72
N ILE A 181 4.21 18.90 7.56
CA ILE A 181 4.62 18.43 8.88
C ILE A 181 3.38 17.88 9.56
N GLU A 182 3.51 16.68 10.10
CA GLU A 182 2.50 15.97 10.86
C GLU A 182 1.89 16.84 11.97
N GLY A 183 0.68 16.50 12.39
CA GLY A 183 -0.07 17.31 13.35
C GLY A 183 -1.11 18.24 12.72
N ALA A 184 -1.66 17.88 11.55
CA ALA A 184 -2.79 18.59 10.93
C ALA A 184 -4.00 18.77 11.89
N GLY A 185 -4.21 17.83 12.82
CA GLY A 185 -5.26 17.86 13.84
C GLY A 185 -5.05 18.86 14.98
N PHE A 186 -3.84 19.43 15.16
CA PHE A 186 -3.57 20.36 16.26
C PHE A 186 -4.21 21.73 16.03
N GLY A 187 -4.94 22.23 17.03
CA GLY A 187 -5.59 23.54 16.97
C GLY A 187 -4.59 24.68 17.04
N LEU A 188 -4.77 25.72 16.20
CA LEU A 188 -3.97 26.93 16.28
C LEU A 188 -4.24 27.65 17.62
N ARG A 189 -3.17 28.16 18.22
CA ARG A 189 -3.21 28.93 19.48
C ARG A 189 -3.13 30.42 19.19
N VAL A 190 -3.98 31.21 19.86
CA VAL A 190 -3.93 32.67 19.78
C VAL A 190 -3.42 33.23 21.11
N SER A 191 -2.22 33.81 21.08
CA SER A 191 -1.59 34.42 22.25
C SER A 191 -2.19 35.80 22.58
N SER A 192 -2.61 36.55 21.57
CA SER A 192 -3.26 37.85 21.74
C SER A 192 -4.08 38.27 20.52
N ILE A 193 -5.03 39.19 20.73
CA ILE A 193 -5.78 39.85 19.66
C ILE A 193 -5.56 41.37 19.72
N GLY A 194 -5.25 41.98 18.57
CA GLY A 194 -5.14 43.43 18.44
C GLY A 194 -6.50 44.05 18.13
N ILE A 195 -6.94 45.00 18.96
CA ILE A 195 -8.15 45.79 18.70
C ILE A 195 -7.74 47.24 18.46
N SER A 196 -8.12 47.78 17.31
CA SER A 196 -7.81 49.17 16.96
C SER A 196 -8.35 50.13 18.03
N GLY A 197 -7.49 51.00 18.56
CA GLY A 197 -7.82 51.95 19.63
C GLY A 197 -7.84 51.38 21.06
N LEU A 198 -7.72 50.05 21.24
CA LEU A 198 -7.72 49.37 22.55
C LEU A 198 -6.40 48.64 22.84
N GLY A 199 -5.51 48.50 21.86
CA GLY A 199 -4.23 47.80 22.01
C GLY A 199 -4.39 46.28 21.88
N SER A 200 -3.40 45.54 22.38
CA SER A 200 -3.39 44.08 22.33
C SER A 200 -3.98 43.49 23.61
N ILE A 201 -4.94 42.58 23.48
CA ILE A 201 -5.51 41.80 24.58
C ILE A 201 -4.84 40.43 24.58
N ASN A 202 -4.18 40.07 25.66
CA ASN A 202 -3.60 38.74 25.85
C ASN A 202 -4.72 37.70 26.07
N LEU A 203 -4.66 36.59 25.33
CA LEU A 203 -5.66 35.52 25.39
C LEU A 203 -5.11 34.22 25.99
N GLY A 204 -3.87 34.24 26.52
CA GLY A 204 -3.29 33.11 27.25
C GLY A 204 -3.12 31.84 26.41
N GLY A 205 -3.00 31.95 25.08
CA GLY A 205 -2.93 30.77 24.21
C GLY A 205 -4.29 30.08 24.05
N LEU A 206 -5.36 30.85 23.86
CA LEU A 206 -6.69 30.32 23.56
C LEU A 206 -6.61 29.42 22.32
N GLN A 207 -7.03 28.17 22.45
CA GLN A 207 -7.13 27.25 21.32
C GLN A 207 -8.30 27.65 20.43
N THR A 208 -8.05 27.78 19.14
CA THR A 208 -9.10 28.01 18.14
C THR A 208 -9.72 26.69 17.69
N GLY A 209 -10.90 26.76 17.07
CA GLY A 209 -11.48 25.62 16.33
C GLY A 209 -10.83 25.36 14.97
N ILE A 210 -9.74 26.06 14.64
CA ILE A 210 -9.04 25.96 13.36
C ILE A 210 -7.81 25.08 13.58
N GLY A 211 -7.81 23.88 12.99
CA GLY A 211 -6.64 23.00 12.99
C GLY A 211 -5.54 23.52 12.06
N TRP A 212 -4.29 23.18 12.35
CA TRP A 212 -3.12 23.46 11.51
C TRP A 212 -3.36 23.04 10.04
N GLY A 213 -3.89 21.84 9.84
CA GLY A 213 -4.18 21.30 8.51
C GLY A 213 -5.28 22.05 7.76
N ALA A 214 -6.34 22.49 8.46
CA ALA A 214 -7.45 23.22 7.84
C ALA A 214 -7.17 24.72 7.65
N GLY A 215 -6.37 25.32 8.53
CA GLY A 215 -6.15 26.76 8.58
C GLY A 215 -4.94 27.27 7.79
N VAL A 216 -3.92 26.42 7.59
CA VAL A 216 -2.62 26.86 7.06
C VAL A 216 -2.12 26.00 5.90
N GLY A 217 -2.32 24.69 5.92
CA GLY A 217 -1.71 23.80 4.92
C GLY A 217 -2.65 22.75 4.33
N HIS A 218 -3.67 23.24 3.61
CA HIS A 218 -4.55 22.38 2.83
C HIS A 218 -4.31 22.57 1.32
N CYS A 219 -4.28 21.46 0.58
CA CYS A 219 -4.05 21.48 -0.87
C CYS A 219 -5.21 22.10 -1.67
N GLN A 220 -6.41 22.23 -1.06
CA GLN A 220 -7.59 22.84 -1.71
C GLN A 220 -7.74 24.36 -1.45
N HIS A 221 -6.80 25.00 -0.73
CA HIS A 221 -6.79 26.47 -0.57
C HIS A 221 -5.84 27.15 -1.58
N ILE A 222 -6.46 27.59 -2.68
CA ILE A 222 -5.90 28.23 -3.89
C ILE A 222 -5.10 29.55 -3.69
N SER A 223 -4.91 30.03 -2.46
CA SER A 223 -4.22 31.31 -2.20
C SER A 223 -3.01 31.20 -1.28
N ALA A 224 -2.72 30.02 -0.73
CA ALA A 224 -1.51 29.75 0.04
C ALA A 224 -0.81 28.46 -0.39
N GLY A 225 -1.55 27.41 -0.80
CA GLY A 225 -1.04 26.23 -1.51
C GLY A 225 0.33 25.72 -1.06
N ILE A 226 0.59 25.67 0.24
CA ILE A 226 1.92 25.33 0.75
C ILE A 226 2.12 23.82 0.95
N ALA A 227 1.10 22.98 0.75
CA ALA A 227 1.26 21.56 1.03
C ALA A 227 0.26 20.58 0.39
N ALA A 228 0.75 19.33 0.33
CA ALA A 228 0.13 18.08 -0.05
C ALA A 228 -0.24 17.90 -1.53
N ASP A 229 0.02 16.69 -2.05
CA ASP A 229 -0.50 16.24 -3.34
C ASP A 229 -2.01 15.95 -3.18
N CYS A 230 -2.82 16.86 -3.70
CA CYS A 230 -4.29 16.75 -3.72
C CYS A 230 -4.79 15.57 -4.56
N ASN A 231 -3.91 14.92 -5.30
CA ASN A 231 -4.19 13.74 -6.11
C ASN A 231 -3.25 12.58 -5.73
N GLY A 232 -2.65 12.58 -4.54
CA GLY A 232 -1.64 11.58 -4.14
C GLY A 232 -2.20 10.25 -3.65
N VAL A 233 -3.46 9.90 -3.99
CA VAL A 233 -4.12 8.67 -3.54
C VAL A 233 -4.63 7.83 -4.72
N PRO A 234 -4.63 6.49 -4.59
CA PRO A 234 -5.22 5.60 -5.59
C PRO A 234 -6.71 5.86 -5.83
N LEU A 235 -7.13 5.68 -7.08
CA LEU A 235 -8.51 5.86 -7.55
C LEU A 235 -8.97 4.60 -8.31
N ASN A 236 -10.28 4.43 -8.46
CA ASN A 236 -10.87 3.44 -9.36
C ASN A 236 -10.68 3.88 -10.80
N ALA A 237 -9.71 3.27 -11.47
CA ALA A 237 -9.30 3.67 -12.80
C ALA A 237 -8.97 2.48 -13.70
N VAL A 238 -9.01 2.76 -15.00
CA VAL A 238 -8.27 2.05 -16.02
C VAL A 238 -7.00 2.84 -16.29
N ARG A 239 -5.85 2.19 -16.25
CA ARG A 239 -4.54 2.80 -16.57
C ARG A 239 -3.82 2.02 -17.64
N TYR A 240 -3.25 2.74 -18.58
CA TYR A 240 -2.32 2.23 -19.57
C TYR A 240 -0.92 2.80 -19.31
N ASP A 241 0.09 1.93 -19.32
CA ASP A 241 1.51 2.29 -19.31
C ASP A 241 2.16 1.76 -20.60
N SER A 242 2.77 2.64 -21.39
CA SER A 242 3.45 2.26 -22.63
C SER A 242 4.78 1.52 -22.36
N PRO A 243 5.28 0.71 -23.30
CA PRO A 243 6.69 0.34 -23.30
C PRO A 243 7.60 1.58 -23.37
N THR A 244 8.85 1.41 -22.95
CA THR A 244 9.87 2.44 -23.15
C THR A 244 10.36 2.41 -24.61
N PHE A 245 10.32 3.55 -25.30
CA PHE A 245 10.83 3.72 -26.65
C PHE A 245 11.81 4.90 -26.71
N GLY A 246 13.07 4.64 -27.06
CA GLY A 246 14.11 5.68 -27.15
C GLY A 246 14.30 6.47 -25.85
N GLY A 247 14.12 5.82 -24.70
CA GLY A 247 14.17 6.43 -23.37
C GLY A 247 12.88 7.12 -22.92
N PHE A 248 11.83 7.16 -23.75
CA PHE A 248 10.53 7.74 -23.42
C PHE A 248 9.49 6.68 -23.02
N SER A 249 8.65 7.00 -22.05
CA SER A 249 7.42 6.26 -21.76
C SER A 249 6.26 7.21 -21.44
N VAL A 250 5.04 6.77 -21.74
CA VAL A 250 3.81 7.54 -21.50
C VAL A 250 2.82 6.67 -20.75
N SER A 251 2.11 7.29 -19.81
CA SER A 251 1.01 6.68 -19.07
C SER A 251 -0.25 7.52 -19.23
N ALA A 252 -1.41 6.88 -19.24
CA ALA A 252 -2.70 7.55 -19.24
C ALA A 252 -3.69 6.79 -18.34
N SER A 253 -4.56 7.51 -17.64
CA SER A 253 -5.64 6.89 -16.86
C SER A 253 -6.96 7.57 -17.09
N TRP A 254 -8.02 6.80 -16.89
CA TRP A 254 -9.40 7.26 -16.94
C TRP A 254 -10.21 6.46 -15.92
N GLY A 255 -11.12 7.11 -15.20
CA GLY A 255 -11.93 6.47 -14.19
C GLY A 255 -12.72 7.48 -13.36
N GLU A 256 -13.24 7.02 -12.23
CA GLU A 256 -14.08 7.81 -11.31
C GLU A 256 -15.18 8.61 -12.03
N ASP A 257 -15.65 9.70 -11.42
CA ASP A 257 -16.56 10.68 -12.04
C ASP A 257 -15.75 11.68 -12.89
N ASP A 258 -15.69 11.44 -14.20
CA ASP A 258 -15.05 12.30 -15.20
C ASP A 258 -13.54 12.57 -15.00
N PHE A 259 -12.81 11.71 -14.28
CA PHE A 259 -11.36 11.83 -14.11
C PHE A 259 -10.59 11.23 -15.30
N TRP A 260 -9.61 11.96 -15.79
CA TRP A 260 -8.58 11.45 -16.69
C TRP A 260 -7.26 12.19 -16.50
N ASP A 261 -6.16 11.52 -16.79
CA ASP A 261 -4.83 12.10 -16.68
C ASP A 261 -3.82 11.47 -17.64
N VAL A 262 -2.70 12.16 -17.85
CA VAL A 262 -1.58 11.69 -18.68
C VAL A 262 -0.27 12.10 -18.05
N ALA A 263 0.75 11.25 -18.20
CA ALA A 263 2.11 11.54 -17.77
C ALA A 263 3.12 11.00 -18.79
N ALA A 264 4.27 11.67 -18.92
CA ALA A 264 5.37 11.21 -19.74
C ALA A 264 6.67 11.24 -18.92
N ARG A 265 7.56 10.26 -19.17
CA ARG A 265 8.88 10.16 -18.54
C ARG A 265 9.95 10.02 -19.61
N TYR A 266 11.12 10.60 -19.35
CA TYR A 266 12.32 10.45 -20.16
C TYR A 266 13.51 10.16 -19.26
N ALA A 267 14.17 9.01 -19.45
CA ALA A 267 15.28 8.57 -18.60
C ALA A 267 16.67 8.82 -19.20
N GLY A 268 16.77 9.24 -20.47
CA GLY A 268 18.08 9.45 -21.12
C GLY A 268 18.97 8.20 -21.18
N GLU A 269 18.41 7.01 -20.93
CA GLU A 269 19.13 5.74 -21.03
C GLU A 269 19.32 5.39 -22.51
N PHE A 270 20.51 5.69 -23.03
CA PHE A 270 20.96 5.25 -24.34
C PHE A 270 21.64 3.88 -24.19
N ASN A 271 21.13 2.86 -24.87
CA ASN A 271 21.82 1.57 -25.02
C ASN A 271 23.05 1.70 -25.92
#